data_AF-A0A290XBP6-F1
#
_entry.id   AF-A0A290XBP6-F1
#
_cell.length_a   1.000
_cell.length_b   1.000
_cell.length_c   1.000
_cell.angle_alpha   90.00
_cell.angle_beta   90.00
_cell.angle_gamma   90.00
#
_symmetry.space_group_name_H-M   'P 1'
#
loop_
_entity.id
_entity.type
_entity.pdbx_description
1 polymer ?
#
loop_
_entity_poly.entity_id
_entity_poly.type
_entity_poly.pdbx_seq_one_letter_code
_entity_poly.pdbx_strand_id
1 'polypeptide(L)'
;MAMTHETTQPPSGASQPGPLTEWPLRFLRHNFGIATYAVQEYTVIYANRPYSGGPRPAREEVHPNAFHGTSAGHISIRNFPPPAVVRWTSKDGTPLEAQVDIGEIFKDELVLYEAPREEISDRTPSINPDIVMEINDRTINVYMRAFLSLKAPRFPERPHSDFRDDLVLAWSQTY
;
A
#
# COMPACT_ATOMS: atom_id res chain seq x y z
N MET A 1 24.00 -26.29 -51.22
CA MET A 1 24.83 -25.40 -50.37
C MET A 1 23.87 -24.52 -49.59
N ALA A 2 23.51 -24.93 -48.37
CA ALA A 2 22.56 -24.22 -47.53
C ALA A 2 23.31 -23.19 -46.68
N MET A 3 22.87 -21.92 -46.73
CA MET A 3 23.40 -20.87 -45.86
C MET A 3 22.70 -20.96 -44.50
N THR A 4 23.48 -21.25 -43.47
CA THR A 4 23.08 -21.16 -42.07
C THR A 4 22.98 -19.70 -41.65
N HIS A 5 21.80 -19.25 -41.20
CA HIS A 5 21.65 -17.99 -40.51
C HIS A 5 21.94 -18.20 -39.02
N GLU A 6 23.05 -17.67 -38.52
CA GLU A 6 23.30 -17.51 -37.09
C GLU A 6 22.30 -16.52 -36.52
N THR A 7 21.45 -17.00 -35.61
CA THR A 7 20.60 -16.14 -34.79
C THR A 7 21.42 -15.71 -33.58
N THR A 8 21.89 -14.48 -33.58
CA THR A 8 22.50 -13.86 -32.40
C THR A 8 21.40 -13.61 -31.37
N GLN A 9 21.34 -14.46 -30.36
CA GLN A 9 20.50 -14.28 -29.18
C GLN A 9 21.04 -13.09 -28.36
N PRO A 10 20.21 -12.08 -28.01
CA PRO A 10 20.69 -10.98 -27.18
C PRO A 10 21.05 -11.51 -25.78
N PRO A 11 22.06 -10.91 -25.11
CA PRO A 11 22.48 -11.36 -23.80
C PRO A 11 21.33 -11.20 -22.81
N SER A 12 20.86 -12.35 -22.33
CA SER A 12 19.92 -12.46 -21.22
C SER A 12 20.68 -12.11 -19.94
N GLY A 13 20.64 -10.84 -19.55
CA GLY A 13 21.46 -10.37 -18.43
C GLY A 13 21.05 -9.00 -17.89
N ALA A 14 19.77 -8.63 -17.98
CA ALA A 14 19.25 -7.69 -17.00
C ALA A 14 18.92 -8.51 -15.76
N SER A 15 19.76 -8.40 -14.72
CA SER A 15 19.54 -9.00 -13.42
C SER A 15 18.09 -8.73 -13.00
N GLN A 16 17.26 -9.78 -13.00
CA GLN A 16 16.06 -9.76 -12.19
C GLN A 16 16.57 -9.49 -10.77
N PRO A 17 16.09 -8.47 -10.05
CA PRO A 17 16.41 -8.37 -8.63
C PRO A 17 16.01 -9.72 -8.03
N GLY A 18 16.97 -10.40 -7.39
CA GLY A 18 16.70 -11.64 -6.66
C GLY A 18 15.61 -11.40 -5.61
N PRO A 19 15.12 -12.46 -4.94
CA PRO A 19 14.23 -12.27 -3.80
C PRO A 19 14.83 -11.21 -2.87
N LEU A 20 14.02 -10.27 -2.38
CA LEU A 20 14.45 -9.21 -1.47
C LEU A 20 14.88 -9.84 -0.13
N THR A 21 16.06 -10.47 -0.13
CA THR A 21 16.70 -11.11 1.02
C THR A 21 17.54 -10.12 1.82
N GLU A 22 17.69 -8.89 1.34
CA GLU A 22 18.37 -7.81 2.06
C GLU A 22 17.43 -7.19 3.09
N TRP A 23 17.93 -7.12 4.32
CA TRP A 23 17.22 -6.55 5.46
C TRP A 23 17.81 -5.19 5.84
N PRO A 24 16.98 -4.20 6.23
CA PRO A 24 15.51 -4.26 6.35
C PRO A 24 14.81 -4.35 4.97
N LEU A 25 13.62 -4.96 4.94
CA LEU A 25 12.82 -5.06 3.72
C LEU A 25 12.47 -3.67 3.19
N ARG A 26 12.74 -3.48 1.90
CA ARG A 26 12.47 -2.24 1.17
C ARG A 26 11.51 -2.48 0.02
N PHE A 27 10.83 -1.42 -0.42
CA PHE A 27 9.98 -1.46 -1.61
C PHE A 27 10.36 -0.35 -2.59
N LEU A 28 10.27 -0.65 -3.89
CA LEU A 28 10.58 0.31 -4.97
C LEU A 28 9.34 0.89 -5.63
N ARG A 29 8.19 0.24 -5.38
CA ARG A 29 6.89 0.62 -5.91
C ARG A 29 5.84 0.32 -4.88
N HIS A 30 4.75 1.07 -4.92
CA HIS A 30 3.58 0.84 -4.10
C HIS A 30 2.32 0.89 -4.93
N ASN A 31 1.26 0.36 -4.35
CA ASN A 31 -0.10 0.61 -4.80
C ASN A 31 -0.70 1.71 -3.91
N PHE A 32 -1.69 2.44 -4.42
CA PHE A 32 -2.44 3.42 -3.62
C PHE A 32 -3.95 3.15 -3.64
N GLY A 33 -4.55 3.26 -2.46
CA GLY A 33 -5.99 3.14 -2.23
C GLY A 33 -6.49 4.16 -1.23
N ILE A 34 -7.80 4.33 -1.19
CA ILE A 34 -8.45 5.25 -0.25
C ILE A 34 -9.58 4.56 0.53
N ALA A 35 -9.67 4.85 1.82
CA ALA A 35 -10.82 4.55 2.66
C ALA A 35 -11.41 5.87 3.15
N THR A 36 -12.74 5.97 3.20
CA THR A 36 -13.41 7.23 3.57
C THR A 36 -14.58 6.95 4.51
N TYR A 37 -14.63 7.68 5.62
CA TYR A 37 -15.61 7.53 6.70
C TYR A 37 -15.98 8.90 7.27
N ALA A 38 -17.22 9.05 7.71
CA ALA A 38 -17.71 10.27 8.36
C ALA A 38 -17.39 11.56 7.58
N VAL A 39 -17.50 11.51 6.25
CA VAL A 39 -17.31 12.67 5.35
C VAL A 39 -18.55 12.88 4.51
N GLN A 40 -18.85 14.12 4.15
CA GLN A 40 -19.97 14.45 3.25
C GLN A 40 -19.56 14.36 1.78
N GLU A 41 -18.31 14.69 1.47
CA GLU A 41 -17.71 14.55 0.14
C GLU A 41 -16.19 14.60 0.27
N TYR A 42 -15.48 14.09 -0.75
CA TYR A 42 -14.03 14.18 -0.81
C TYR A 42 -13.53 14.19 -2.25
N THR A 43 -12.33 14.75 -2.42
CA THR A 43 -11.49 14.60 -3.60
C THR A 43 -10.04 14.38 -3.15
N VAL A 44 -9.42 13.33 -3.66
CA VAL A 44 -7.99 13.05 -3.50
C VAL A 44 -7.36 12.98 -4.88
N ILE A 45 -6.23 13.63 -5.08
CA ILE A 45 -5.42 13.48 -6.29
C ILE A 45 -4.05 12.99 -5.86
N TYR A 46 -3.66 11.81 -6.34
CA TYR A 46 -2.33 11.26 -6.09
C TYR A 46 -1.84 10.49 -7.31
N ALA A 47 -0.57 10.69 -7.67
CA ALA A 47 0.05 10.08 -8.84
C ALA A 47 -0.77 10.29 -10.14
N ASN A 48 -1.29 11.52 -10.34
CA ASN A 48 -2.17 11.90 -11.46
C ASN A 48 -3.51 11.15 -11.54
N ARG A 49 -3.89 10.40 -10.51
CA ARG A 49 -5.19 9.71 -10.44
C ARG A 49 -6.12 10.43 -9.46
N PRO A 50 -7.29 10.90 -9.91
CA PRO A 50 -8.31 11.45 -9.03
C PRO A 50 -9.13 10.34 -8.38
N TYR A 51 -9.54 10.59 -7.14
CA TYR A 51 -10.54 9.84 -6.41
C TYR A 51 -11.54 10.85 -5.87
N SER A 52 -12.83 10.57 -6.03
CA SER A 52 -13.87 11.40 -5.43
C SER A 52 -15.05 10.53 -5.00
N GLY A 53 -15.85 11.07 -4.09
CA GLY A 53 -17.06 10.41 -3.62
C GLY A 53 -17.92 11.34 -2.81
N GLY A 54 -19.18 10.96 -2.65
CA GLY A 54 -20.16 11.67 -1.82
C GLY A 54 -20.17 11.15 -0.38
N PRO A 55 -21.32 11.28 0.32
CA PRO A 55 -21.42 11.01 1.73
C PRO A 55 -21.02 9.58 2.11
N ARG A 56 -20.28 9.45 3.21
CA ARG A 56 -19.81 8.19 3.77
C ARG A 56 -20.29 8.03 5.22
N PRO A 57 -20.71 6.82 5.62
CA PRO A 57 -21.09 6.53 7.00
C PRO A 57 -19.89 6.65 7.95
N ALA A 58 -20.16 6.73 9.26
CA ALA A 58 -19.09 6.65 10.25
C ALA A 58 -18.43 5.26 10.24
N ARG A 59 -17.18 5.17 10.71
CA ARG A 59 -16.42 3.91 10.70
C ARG A 59 -17.08 2.84 11.58
N GLU A 60 -17.74 3.25 12.65
CA GLU A 60 -18.46 2.38 13.59
C GLU A 60 -19.78 1.86 13.02
N GLU A 61 -20.30 2.51 11.98
CA GLU A 61 -21.56 2.15 11.31
C GLU A 61 -21.36 1.13 10.18
N VAL A 62 -20.11 0.88 9.76
CA VAL A 62 -19.79 -0.14 8.76
C VAL A 62 -19.34 -1.45 9.40
N HIS A 63 -19.43 -2.54 8.64
CA HIS A 63 -18.93 -3.83 9.09
C HIS A 63 -17.43 -3.72 9.50
N PRO A 64 -16.99 -4.30 10.63
CA PRO A 64 -15.60 -4.15 11.11
C PRO A 64 -14.54 -4.53 10.08
N ASN A 65 -14.83 -5.54 9.25
CA ASN A 65 -13.92 -5.98 8.18
C ASN A 65 -13.89 -5.06 6.95
N ALA A 66 -14.76 -4.05 6.85
CA ALA A 66 -14.81 -3.16 5.69
C ALA A 66 -13.48 -2.41 5.50
N PHE A 67 -12.87 -1.96 6.60
CA PHE A 67 -11.57 -1.30 6.55
C PHE A 67 -10.46 -2.29 6.14
N HIS A 68 -10.43 -3.47 6.75
CA HIS A 68 -9.49 -4.54 6.39
C HIS A 68 -9.67 -5.05 4.94
N GLY A 69 -10.85 -4.89 4.34
CA GLY A 69 -11.11 -5.20 2.94
C GLY A 69 -10.68 -4.11 1.95
N THR A 70 -10.24 -2.93 2.42
CA THR A 70 -9.83 -1.84 1.53
C THR A 70 -8.59 -2.24 0.75
N SER A 71 -8.64 -2.13 -0.57
CA SER A 71 -7.54 -2.48 -1.47
C SER A 71 -7.01 -1.26 -2.22
N ALA A 72 -5.73 -1.33 -2.59
CA ALA A 72 -5.11 -0.31 -3.42
C ALA A 72 -5.29 -0.62 -4.92
N GLY A 73 -6.30 -0.02 -5.53
CA GLY A 73 -6.60 -0.22 -6.94
C GLY A 73 -5.72 0.58 -7.92
N HIS A 74 -4.80 1.45 -7.44
CA HIS A 74 -3.84 2.16 -8.28
C HIS A 74 -2.47 1.50 -8.14
N ILE A 75 -2.11 0.66 -9.11
CA ILE A 75 -1.01 -0.27 -8.94
C ILE A 75 0.32 0.22 -9.48
N SER A 76 1.42 -0.29 -8.91
CA SER A 76 2.78 -0.13 -9.45
C SER A 76 3.25 1.31 -9.63
N ILE A 77 2.84 2.21 -8.74
CA ILE A 77 3.35 3.58 -8.68
C ILE A 77 4.85 3.50 -8.37
N ARG A 78 5.70 4.07 -9.22
CA ARG A 78 7.16 4.09 -9.02
C ARG A 78 7.56 5.30 -8.19
N ASN A 79 8.53 5.12 -7.29
CA ASN A 79 9.03 6.15 -6.39
C ASN A 79 7.89 6.83 -5.62
N PHE A 80 8.10 8.06 -5.18
CA PHE A 80 7.06 8.90 -4.60
C PHE A 80 6.76 10.09 -5.53
N PRO A 81 5.59 10.11 -6.17
CA PRO A 81 5.05 11.29 -6.83
C PRO A 81 4.88 12.47 -5.87
N PRO A 82 4.58 13.67 -6.38
CA PRO A 82 4.23 14.81 -5.53
C PRO A 82 3.14 14.47 -4.50
N PRO A 83 3.08 15.22 -3.38
CA PRO A 83 2.12 14.99 -2.30
C PRO A 83 0.69 14.78 -2.80
N ALA A 84 -0.04 13.89 -2.13
CA ALA A 84 -1.46 13.72 -2.37
C ALA A 84 -2.19 15.01 -1.96
N VAL A 85 -2.97 15.58 -2.88
CA VAL A 85 -3.83 16.74 -2.59
C VAL A 85 -5.18 16.22 -2.15
N VAL A 86 -5.57 16.53 -0.92
CA VAL A 86 -6.78 16.03 -0.27
C VAL A 86 -7.69 17.20 0.06
N ARG A 87 -8.94 17.15 -0.41
CA ARG A 87 -10.01 18.07 -0.07
C ARG A 87 -11.22 17.27 0.38
N TRP A 88 -11.84 17.66 1.48
CA TRP A 88 -13.01 16.94 1.98
C TRP A 88 -13.87 17.83 2.86
N THR A 89 -15.11 17.41 3.04
CA THR A 89 -16.05 18.03 3.98
C THR A 89 -16.27 17.05 5.12
N SER A 90 -15.90 17.45 6.34
CA SER A 90 -16.04 16.65 7.57
C SER A 90 -17.51 16.34 7.89
N LYS A 91 -17.74 15.49 8.89
CA LYS A 91 -19.08 15.07 9.30
C LYS A 91 -19.98 16.27 9.63
N ASP A 92 -19.41 17.27 10.30
CA ASP A 92 -20.08 18.51 10.71
C ASP A 92 -20.27 19.54 9.59
N GLY A 93 -19.80 19.27 8.37
CA GLY A 93 -19.92 20.17 7.23
C GLY A 93 -18.75 21.13 7.04
N THR A 94 -17.68 21.02 7.84
CA THR A 94 -16.50 21.88 7.69
C THR A 94 -15.68 21.48 6.46
N PRO A 95 -15.42 22.38 5.51
CA PRO A 95 -14.51 22.11 4.40
C PRO A 95 -13.05 22.15 4.88
N LEU A 96 -12.28 21.15 4.47
CA LEU A 96 -10.88 20.93 4.86
C LEU A 96 -10.02 20.64 3.61
N GLU A 97 -8.75 21.05 3.68
CA GLU A 97 -7.76 20.79 2.64
C GLU A 97 -6.40 20.48 3.28
N ALA A 98 -5.71 19.49 2.74
CA ALA A 98 -4.37 19.10 3.16
C ALA A 98 -3.53 18.57 1.98
N GLN A 99 -2.21 18.66 2.13
CA GLN A 99 -1.26 17.93 1.29
C GLN A 99 -0.58 16.87 2.14
N VAL A 100 -0.64 15.61 1.70
CA VAL A 100 -0.03 14.48 2.41
C VAL A 100 1.11 13.93 1.57
N ASP A 101 2.34 14.15 2.05
CA ASP A 101 3.54 13.68 1.36
C ASP A 101 3.82 12.21 1.70
N ILE A 102 3.39 11.32 0.81
CA ILE A 102 3.64 9.88 0.93
C ILE A 102 5.14 9.57 0.88
N GLY A 103 5.92 10.37 0.15
CA GLY A 103 7.36 10.21 0.06
C GLY A 103 8.09 10.56 1.35
N GLU A 104 7.65 11.60 2.06
CA GLU A 104 8.22 11.91 3.37
C GLU A 104 7.84 10.84 4.43
N ILE A 105 6.59 10.36 4.41
CA ILE A 105 6.14 9.30 5.33
C ILE A 105 6.98 8.02 5.18
N PHE A 106 7.34 7.68 3.94
CA PHE A 106 8.08 6.46 3.61
C PHE A 106 9.47 6.75 3.01
N LYS A 107 10.14 7.81 3.47
CA LYS A 107 11.42 8.29 2.89
C LYS A 107 12.54 7.24 2.88
N ASP A 108 12.51 6.34 3.84
CA ASP A 108 13.47 5.24 3.97
C ASP A 108 13.05 4.00 3.17
N GLU A 109 11.93 4.05 2.45
CA GLU A 109 11.38 2.97 1.61
C GLU A 109 11.19 1.64 2.37
N LEU A 110 11.01 1.71 3.69
CA LEU A 110 10.89 0.54 4.54
C LEU A 110 9.50 -0.07 4.47
N VAL A 111 9.45 -1.39 4.32
CA VAL A 111 8.21 -2.14 4.50
C VAL A 111 7.87 -2.20 5.98
N LEU A 112 6.67 -1.75 6.34
CA LEU A 112 6.11 -1.85 7.69
C LEU A 112 5.36 -3.18 7.84
N TYR A 113 5.60 -3.88 8.95
CA TYR A 113 4.96 -5.15 9.26
C TYR A 113 5.06 -5.45 10.75
N GLU A 114 4.15 -6.30 11.23
CA GLU A 114 4.09 -6.75 12.62
C GLU A 114 4.47 -8.23 12.72
N ALA A 115 5.73 -8.56 12.49
CA ALA A 115 6.24 -9.91 12.69
C ALA A 115 7.73 -9.86 13.01
N PRO A 116 8.24 -10.74 13.89
CA PRO A 116 9.67 -10.87 14.07
C PRO A 116 10.32 -11.39 12.77
N ARG A 117 11.54 -10.94 12.49
CA ARG A 117 12.31 -11.31 11.31
C ARG A 117 12.41 -12.83 11.14
N GLU A 118 12.57 -13.53 12.26
CA GLU A 118 12.79 -14.96 12.32
C GLU A 118 11.61 -15.76 11.77
N GLU A 119 10.39 -15.20 11.83
CA GLU A 119 9.17 -15.81 11.31
C GLU A 119 8.96 -15.55 9.81
N ILE A 120 9.59 -14.50 9.26
CA ILE A 120 9.42 -14.13 7.85
C ILE A 120 10.23 -15.07 6.97
N SER A 121 9.56 -15.62 5.96
CA SER A 121 10.16 -16.53 4.99
C SER A 121 11.17 -15.80 4.12
N ASP A 122 12.33 -16.43 3.90
CA ASP A 122 13.35 -15.93 2.96
C ASP A 122 12.89 -16.04 1.49
N ARG A 123 11.74 -16.68 1.26
CA ARG A 123 11.07 -16.78 -0.06
C ARG A 123 9.98 -15.74 -0.24
N THR A 124 9.90 -14.73 0.63
CA THR A 124 8.93 -13.64 0.46
C THR A 124 9.13 -12.99 -0.91
N PRO A 125 8.06 -12.85 -1.72
CA PRO A 125 8.17 -12.28 -3.06
C PRO A 125 8.60 -10.81 -3.01
N SER A 126 8.94 -10.24 -4.17
CA SER A 126 9.13 -8.79 -4.28
C SER A 126 7.87 -8.06 -3.81
N ILE A 127 8.04 -7.11 -2.88
CA ILE A 127 6.94 -6.49 -2.16
C ILE A 127 6.56 -5.19 -2.86
N ASN A 128 5.31 -5.12 -3.33
CA ASN A 128 4.66 -3.88 -3.70
C ASN A 128 3.55 -3.63 -2.69
N PRO A 129 3.81 -2.90 -1.59
CA PRO A 129 2.81 -2.72 -0.56
C PRO A 129 1.65 -1.86 -1.06
N ASP A 130 0.48 -2.11 -0.47
CA ASP A 130 -0.68 -1.25 -0.58
C ASP A 130 -0.54 -0.11 0.44
N ILE A 131 -0.43 1.12 -0.04
CA ILE A 131 -0.57 2.33 0.78
C ILE A 131 -2.04 2.73 0.77
N VAL A 132 -2.66 2.73 1.94
CA VAL A 132 -4.08 3.08 2.11
C VAL A 132 -4.18 4.39 2.88
N MET A 133 -4.72 5.42 2.23
CA MET A 133 -5.07 6.66 2.89
C MET A 133 -6.52 6.58 3.39
N GLU A 134 -6.72 6.66 4.69
CA GLU A 134 -8.03 6.80 5.32
C GLU A 134 -8.31 8.26 5.60
N ILE A 135 -9.47 8.76 5.17
CA ILE A 135 -10.04 10.03 5.63
C ILE A 135 -11.21 9.67 6.54
N ASN A 136 -11.10 9.97 7.83
CA ASN A 136 -12.12 9.70 8.83
C ASN A 136 -12.46 10.99 9.58
N ASP A 137 -13.57 11.62 9.21
CA ASP A 137 -14.00 12.92 9.71
C ASP A 137 -12.91 13.99 9.56
N ARG A 138 -12.21 14.35 10.64
CA ARG A 138 -11.12 15.35 10.67
C ARG A 138 -9.73 14.75 10.65
N THR A 139 -9.61 13.43 10.65
CA THR A 139 -8.33 12.73 10.72
C THR A 139 -8.00 12.07 9.39
N ILE A 140 -6.77 12.29 8.91
CA ILE A 140 -6.19 11.49 7.84
C ILE A 140 -5.20 10.51 8.47
N ASN A 141 -5.35 9.24 8.14
CA ASN A 141 -4.40 8.18 8.48
C ASN A 141 -3.81 7.60 7.20
N VAL A 142 -2.53 7.25 7.23
CA VAL A 142 -1.87 6.51 6.15
C VAL A 142 -1.38 5.19 6.73
N TYR A 143 -1.83 4.10 6.10
CA TYR A 143 -1.46 2.74 6.46
C TYR A 143 -0.67 2.08 5.35
N MET A 144 0.15 1.12 5.72
CA MET A 144 0.79 0.19 4.79
C MET A 144 0.25 -1.21 5.00
N ARG A 145 -0.02 -1.91 3.90
CA ARG A 145 -0.24 -3.35 3.88
C ARG A 145 0.78 -4.00 2.96
N ALA A 146 1.56 -4.91 3.52
CA ALA A 146 2.53 -5.71 2.78
C ALA A 146 2.20 -7.19 2.91
N PHE A 147 2.18 -7.90 1.79
CA PHE A 147 2.05 -9.36 1.80
C PHE A 147 3.41 -9.98 2.11
N LEU A 148 3.52 -10.63 3.27
CA LEU A 148 4.72 -11.31 3.72
C LEU A 148 4.44 -12.79 3.93
N SER A 149 5.22 -13.66 3.29
CA SER A 149 5.16 -15.09 3.57
C SER A 149 5.87 -15.38 4.89
N LEU A 150 5.28 -16.26 5.70
CA LEU A 150 5.83 -16.75 6.94
C LEU A 150 6.45 -18.13 6.75
N LYS A 151 7.38 -18.51 7.64
CA LYS A 151 8.00 -19.84 7.63
C LYS A 151 7.05 -20.95 8.09
N ALA A 152 6.00 -20.60 8.84
CA ALA A 152 5.00 -21.53 9.32
C ALA A 152 3.60 -20.84 9.38
N PRO A 153 2.50 -21.61 9.32
CA PRO A 153 1.16 -21.07 9.52
C PRO A 153 0.98 -20.42 10.88
N ARG A 154 0.32 -19.26 10.93
CA ARG A 154 -0.02 -18.56 12.19
C ARG A 154 -1.01 -19.33 13.04
N PHE A 155 -1.90 -20.07 12.40
CA PHE A 155 -2.91 -20.88 13.05
C PHE A 155 -2.69 -22.34 12.62
N PRO A 156 -2.33 -23.25 13.55
CA PRO A 156 -2.07 -24.65 13.22
C PRO A 156 -3.22 -25.33 12.47
N GLU A 157 -4.46 -24.94 12.82
CA GLU A 157 -5.69 -25.48 12.22
C GLU A 157 -5.98 -24.90 10.81
N ARG A 158 -5.23 -23.90 10.35
CA ARG A 158 -5.42 -23.21 9.06
C ARG A 158 -4.12 -23.25 8.26
N PRO A 159 -3.92 -24.30 7.43
CA PRO A 159 -2.67 -24.48 6.68
C PRO A 159 -2.28 -23.31 5.78
N HIS A 160 -3.24 -22.53 5.29
CA HIS A 160 -3.02 -21.34 4.44
C HIS A 160 -2.95 -20.04 5.24
N SER A 161 -2.51 -20.08 6.50
CA SER A 161 -2.29 -18.90 7.34
C SER A 161 -0.81 -18.54 7.48
N ASP A 162 0.00 -18.98 6.54
CA ASP A 162 1.45 -18.77 6.43
C ASP A 162 1.79 -17.42 5.78
N PHE A 163 0.99 -16.39 6.06
CA PHE A 163 1.25 -15.02 5.60
C PHE A 163 0.76 -13.95 6.58
N ARG A 164 1.32 -12.74 6.42
CA ARG A 164 0.81 -11.48 6.99
C ARG A 164 0.43 -10.54 5.85
N ASP A 165 -0.65 -9.80 6.06
CA ASP A 165 -1.17 -8.76 5.18
C ASP A 165 -1.92 -7.68 5.98
N ASP A 166 -1.44 -7.42 7.19
CA ASP A 166 -2.06 -6.48 8.12
C ASP A 166 -1.90 -5.03 7.64
N LEU A 167 -2.85 -4.17 8.05
CA LEU A 167 -2.74 -2.72 7.88
C LEU A 167 -1.97 -2.14 9.07
N VAL A 168 -0.74 -1.70 8.83
CA VAL A 168 0.11 -1.05 9.83
C VAL A 168 0.02 0.46 9.66
N LEU A 169 -0.30 1.18 10.74
CA LEU A 169 -0.38 2.64 10.73
C LEU A 169 1.03 3.23 10.57
N ALA A 170 1.24 4.02 9.52
CA ALA A 170 2.50 4.71 9.24
C ALA A 170 2.47 6.16 9.71
N TRP A 171 1.32 6.82 9.57
CA TRP A 171 1.18 8.25 9.85
C TRP A 171 -0.27 8.61 10.15
N SER A 172 -0.48 9.61 11.00
CA SER A 172 -1.80 10.12 11.39
C SER A 172 -1.74 11.62 11.69
N GLN A 173 -2.74 12.36 11.25
CA GLN A 173 -2.91 13.77 11.59
C GLN A 173 -4.39 14.17 11.61
N THR A 174 -4.77 14.98 12.60
CA THR A 174 -6.11 15.57 12.76
C THR A 174 -6.09 17.07 12.43
N TYR A 175 -7.17 17.56 11.83
CA TYR A 175 -7.33 18.93 11.29
C TYR A 175 -8.50 19.72 11.90
#